data_AF-A0A163D1J0-F1
#
_entry.id   AF-A0A163D1J0-F1
#
_cell.length_a   1.000
_cell.length_b   1.000
_cell.length_c   1.000
_cell.angle_alpha   90.00
_cell.angle_beta   90.00
_cell.angle_gamma   90.00
#
_symmetry.space_group_name_H-M   'P 1'
#
loop_
_entity.id
_entity.type
_entity.pdbx_description
1 polymer ?
#
loop_
_entity_poly.entity_id
_entity_poly.type
_entity_poly.pdbx_seq_one_letter_code
_entity_poly.pdbx_strand_id
1 'polypeptide(L)'
;MKKVKFLLIVTALFFSCQNEHSSLGIMFTGDVILDRGVKDQVTLHGDSLLTKAFYKAKSEDFLVVNYEGTFTNQVASQRDEFNFSQEAKYASLLAKSGITHVSIANNHSYDYYEEGFKDTVEALSQNNLDVLGNTCNPKILSKGEYNCAILGASLTTYNENLCISSIKKLKSSVINFKKNHPEIPLVLYIHWGLELQYTPEKWQKELAVDLVNLGVDAIIGHHPHVVQTIDFINDVPVFYSLGNYIADAYLPNTNISYTISLKVTDQIDQVNLIPIELKRYFPFHINKDQQLSYLKKYLSFSNGVCALQNKESWILKPLKMVDFKEETTLWVSTKDTIYSTIKKMQSGQKVLTVHTPNSRSNTVGLFGELSEMHFSDIDNNGIIDILLGIKKKVHFDQEEKKRLNIYSYKEKRLSPLWLGTKFIDDVDSFSPYTKNRYNYLQTIEVDKKGKKHQRIYKWDDFGFALTNK
;
A
#
# COMPACT_ATOMS: atom_id res chain seq x y z
N MET A 1 -43.18 41.06 51.00
CA MET A 1 -42.56 39.78 50.54
C MET A 1 -42.36 39.86 49.03
N LYS A 2 -41.14 40.15 48.57
CA LYS A 2 -40.79 40.31 47.15
C LYS A 2 -40.54 38.92 46.54
N LYS A 3 -41.26 38.57 45.46
CA LYS A 3 -41.06 37.35 44.68
C LYS A 3 -39.74 37.45 43.90
N VAL A 4 -38.78 36.60 44.23
CA VAL A 4 -37.54 36.42 43.46
C VAL A 4 -37.85 35.50 42.28
N LYS A 5 -37.69 35.99 41.05
CA LYS A 5 -37.69 35.16 39.84
C LYS A 5 -36.29 34.58 39.66
N PHE A 6 -36.16 33.25 39.74
CA PHE A 6 -34.95 32.54 39.35
C PHE A 6 -34.83 32.57 37.83
N LEU A 7 -33.80 33.24 37.31
CA LEU A 7 -33.43 33.19 35.90
C LEU A 7 -32.55 31.95 35.72
N LEU A 8 -33.12 30.90 35.13
CA LEU A 8 -32.37 29.70 34.75
C LEU A 8 -31.53 30.04 33.50
N ILE A 9 -30.24 30.31 33.69
CA ILE A 9 -29.30 30.41 32.58
C ILE A 9 -28.95 28.98 32.16
N VAL A 10 -29.54 28.51 31.06
CA VAL A 10 -29.13 27.27 30.40
C VAL A 10 -27.88 27.60 29.60
N THR A 11 -26.71 27.27 30.15
CA THR A 11 -25.45 27.24 29.41
C THR A 11 -25.55 26.10 28.40
N ALA A 12 -25.76 26.44 27.13
CA ALA A 12 -25.59 25.49 26.03
C ALA A 12 -24.12 25.09 25.97
N LEU A 13 -23.80 23.91 26.50
CA LEU A 13 -22.55 23.21 26.22
C LEU A 13 -22.59 22.86 24.73
N PHE A 14 -21.98 23.70 23.90
CA PHE A 14 -21.56 23.30 22.57
C PHE A 14 -20.48 22.24 22.74
N PHE A 15 -20.90 20.97 22.81
CA PHE A 15 -20.04 19.89 22.36
C PHE A 15 -19.79 20.16 20.89
N SER A 16 -18.63 20.73 20.56
CA SER A 16 -18.06 20.52 19.23
C SER A 16 -17.81 19.02 19.12
N CYS A 17 -18.81 18.29 18.61
CA CYS A 17 -18.53 17.04 17.93
C CYS A 17 -17.48 17.39 16.90
N GLN A 18 -16.24 16.98 17.14
CA GLN A 18 -15.29 16.82 16.05
C GLN A 18 -16.02 15.89 15.09
N ASN A 19 -16.49 16.42 13.96
CA ASN A 19 -16.89 15.56 12.86
C ASN A 19 -15.68 14.67 12.62
N GLU A 20 -15.77 13.38 12.96
CA GLU A 20 -14.92 12.38 12.34
C GLU A 20 -15.02 12.70 10.85
N HIS A 21 -13.91 13.12 10.24
CA HIS A 21 -13.88 13.40 8.82
C HIS A 21 -14.44 12.14 8.13
N SER A 22 -15.69 12.23 7.67
CA SER A 22 -16.30 11.14 6.94
C SER A 22 -15.39 10.91 5.74
N SER A 23 -15.02 9.67 5.49
CA SER A 23 -14.26 9.25 4.30
C SER A 23 -14.92 8.00 3.76
N LEU A 24 -14.68 7.74 2.48
CA LEU A 24 -15.06 6.51 1.82
C LEU A 24 -13.98 5.45 2.09
N GLY A 25 -14.37 4.33 2.67
CA GLY A 25 -13.50 3.20 2.95
C GLY A 25 -13.67 2.06 1.94
N ILE A 26 -12.58 1.56 1.36
CA ILE A 26 -12.61 0.39 0.46
C ILE A 26 -11.59 -0.64 0.94
N MET A 27 -12.04 -1.83 1.26
CA MET A 27 -11.20 -3.00 1.52
C MET A 27 -11.04 -3.84 0.25
N PHE A 28 -9.80 -4.22 -0.05
CA PHE A 28 -9.46 -5.17 -1.11
C PHE A 28 -8.78 -6.39 -0.51
N THR A 29 -9.12 -7.56 -1.04
CA THR A 29 -8.46 -8.83 -0.70
C THR A 29 -7.65 -9.35 -1.88
N GLY A 30 -6.80 -10.35 -1.61
CA GLY A 30 -6.19 -11.20 -2.63
C GLY A 30 -7.16 -12.11 -3.38
N ASP A 31 -6.61 -13.04 -4.16
CA ASP A 31 -7.34 -13.96 -5.05
C ASP A 31 -8.26 -14.93 -4.27
N VAL A 32 -9.49 -15.10 -4.78
CA VAL A 32 -10.51 -15.99 -4.25
C VAL A 32 -10.82 -17.06 -5.29
N ILE A 33 -10.33 -18.29 -5.04
CA ILE A 33 -10.64 -19.50 -5.79
C ILE A 33 -11.46 -20.40 -4.87
N LEU A 34 -12.71 -20.66 -5.23
CA LEU A 34 -13.63 -21.44 -4.40
C LEU A 34 -13.65 -22.93 -4.75
N ASP A 35 -12.86 -23.38 -5.72
CA ASP A 35 -12.83 -24.77 -6.19
C ASP A 35 -11.70 -25.60 -5.54
N ARG A 36 -11.46 -26.83 -6.01
CA ARG A 36 -10.41 -27.75 -5.52
C ARG A 36 -10.53 -28.00 -4.01
N GLY A 37 -9.42 -27.96 -3.28
CA GLY A 37 -9.40 -28.19 -1.83
C GLY A 37 -10.30 -27.23 -1.04
N VAL A 38 -10.59 -26.02 -1.54
CA VAL A 38 -11.53 -25.09 -0.89
C VAL A 38 -12.95 -25.66 -0.91
N LYS A 39 -13.37 -26.20 -2.07
CA LYS A 39 -14.67 -26.86 -2.22
C LYS A 39 -14.82 -27.99 -1.21
N ASP A 40 -13.81 -28.84 -1.10
CA ASP A 40 -13.82 -29.97 -0.16
C ASP A 40 -13.94 -29.48 1.29
N GLN A 41 -13.19 -28.43 1.68
CA GLN A 41 -13.30 -27.86 3.03
C GLN A 41 -14.70 -27.29 3.32
N VAL A 42 -15.31 -26.59 2.38
CA VAL A 42 -16.67 -26.05 2.56
C VAL A 42 -17.70 -27.18 2.62
N THR A 43 -17.58 -28.22 1.78
CA THR A 43 -18.46 -29.40 1.84
C THR A 43 -18.36 -30.14 3.18
N LEU A 44 -17.15 -30.26 3.74
CA LEU A 44 -16.93 -30.97 5.01
C LEU A 44 -17.33 -30.17 6.25
N HIS A 45 -17.15 -28.85 6.22
CA HIS A 45 -17.30 -27.99 7.40
C HIS A 45 -18.49 -27.01 7.34
N GLY A 46 -19.20 -27.00 6.21
CA GLY A 46 -20.38 -26.20 5.93
C GLY A 46 -20.08 -24.76 5.53
N ASP A 47 -21.09 -24.13 4.90
CA ASP A 47 -21.06 -22.78 4.34
C ASP A 47 -20.57 -21.69 5.32
N SER A 48 -20.75 -21.91 6.63
CA SER A 48 -20.31 -20.96 7.66
C SER A 48 -18.80 -20.73 7.68
N LEU A 49 -18.02 -21.69 7.16
CA LEU A 49 -16.57 -21.55 6.99
C LEU A 49 -16.25 -20.39 6.03
N LEU A 50 -16.94 -20.35 4.89
CA LEU A 50 -16.77 -19.30 3.88
C LEU A 50 -17.27 -17.94 4.41
N THR A 51 -18.45 -17.91 5.03
CA THR A 51 -19.01 -16.62 5.50
C THR A 51 -18.23 -16.00 6.64
N LYS A 52 -17.62 -16.80 7.52
CA LYS A 52 -16.75 -16.31 8.60
C LYS A 52 -15.38 -15.85 8.10
N ALA A 53 -14.90 -16.38 6.98
CA ALA A 53 -13.59 -16.02 6.43
C ALA A 53 -13.46 -14.52 6.16
N PHE A 54 -14.54 -13.88 5.68
CA PHE A 54 -14.57 -12.46 5.35
C PHE A 54 -15.08 -11.55 6.49
N TYR A 55 -15.59 -12.11 7.59
CA TYR A 55 -16.22 -11.34 8.66
C TYR A 55 -15.31 -10.24 9.23
N LYS A 56 -13.99 -10.48 9.25
CA LYS A 56 -12.99 -9.51 9.70
C LYS A 56 -12.48 -8.56 8.61
N ALA A 57 -12.64 -8.91 7.33
CA ALA A 57 -12.33 -8.03 6.20
C ALA A 57 -13.44 -6.99 5.96
N LYS A 58 -14.65 -7.21 6.50
CA LYS A 58 -15.75 -6.24 6.49
C LYS A 58 -15.54 -5.12 7.53
N SER A 59 -14.46 -4.36 7.39
CA SER A 59 -14.16 -3.19 8.24
C SER A 59 -14.44 -1.86 7.55
N GLU A 60 -14.85 -1.89 6.28
CA GLU A 60 -15.00 -0.71 5.41
C GLU A 60 -16.38 -0.68 4.75
N ASP A 61 -16.67 0.44 4.07
CA ASP A 61 -17.95 0.64 3.37
C ASP A 61 -18.12 -0.31 2.20
N PHE A 62 -17.01 -0.57 1.49
CA PHE A 62 -16.95 -1.49 0.36
C PHE A 62 -15.91 -2.59 0.60
N LEU A 63 -16.27 -3.82 0.28
CA LEU A 63 -15.38 -4.96 0.23
C LEU A 63 -15.33 -5.50 -1.21
N VAL A 64 -14.13 -5.51 -1.78
CA VAL A 64 -13.83 -5.86 -3.17
C VAL A 64 -12.92 -7.09 -3.19
N VAL A 65 -13.28 -8.09 -4.00
CA VAL A 65 -12.52 -9.35 -4.14
C VAL A 65 -12.25 -9.67 -5.60
N ASN A 66 -11.13 -10.34 -5.89
CA ASN A 66 -10.89 -10.97 -7.19
C ASN A 66 -11.38 -12.42 -7.12
N TYR A 67 -12.48 -12.75 -7.79
CA TYR A 67 -12.97 -14.12 -7.89
C TYR A 67 -12.46 -14.76 -9.17
N GLU A 68 -11.65 -15.79 -9.01
CA GLU A 68 -10.97 -16.49 -10.09
C GLU A 68 -11.61 -17.87 -10.29
N GLY A 69 -12.58 -17.89 -11.20
CA GLY A 69 -13.39 -19.05 -11.52
C GLY A 69 -14.76 -18.64 -12.06
N THR A 70 -15.63 -19.63 -12.23
CA THR A 70 -16.98 -19.43 -12.78
C THR A 70 -18.05 -19.96 -11.84
N PHE A 71 -19.21 -19.29 -11.78
CA PHE A 71 -20.41 -19.84 -11.17
C PHE A 71 -21.28 -20.46 -12.25
N THR A 72 -21.10 -21.75 -12.51
CA THR A 72 -21.77 -22.43 -13.62
C THR A 72 -21.94 -23.92 -13.37
N ASN A 73 -22.96 -24.50 -14.00
CA ASN A 73 -23.17 -25.96 -14.07
C ASN A 73 -22.84 -26.52 -15.46
N GLN A 74 -22.25 -25.70 -16.35
CA GLN A 74 -21.82 -26.17 -17.67
C GLN A 74 -20.78 -27.29 -17.51
N VAL A 75 -20.90 -28.32 -18.34
CA VAL A 75 -19.96 -29.45 -18.36
C VAL A 75 -18.84 -29.21 -19.37
N ALA A 76 -19.12 -28.48 -20.45
CA ALA A 76 -18.12 -28.14 -21.46
C ALA A 76 -17.20 -27.03 -20.95
N SER A 77 -15.91 -27.33 -20.85
CA SER A 77 -14.86 -26.39 -20.44
C SER A 77 -13.79 -26.24 -21.53
N GLN A 78 -12.91 -25.25 -21.35
CA GLN A 78 -11.70 -25.12 -22.15
C GLN A 78 -10.78 -26.33 -21.95
N ARG A 79 -9.90 -26.56 -22.93
CA ARG A 79 -8.91 -27.65 -22.90
C ARG A 79 -7.65 -27.25 -22.11
N ASP A 80 -7.87 -26.63 -20.96
CA ASP A 80 -6.83 -26.20 -20.04
C ASP A 80 -6.70 -27.18 -18.88
N GLU A 81 -5.52 -27.22 -18.26
CA GLU A 81 -5.22 -28.12 -17.13
C GLU A 81 -6.09 -27.81 -15.91
N PHE A 82 -6.40 -26.52 -15.70
CA PHE A 82 -7.19 -26.04 -14.58
C PHE A 82 -8.38 -25.23 -15.09
N ASN A 83 -9.59 -25.74 -14.82
CA ASN A 83 -10.84 -25.03 -15.01
C ASN A 83 -11.57 -25.00 -13.67
N PHE A 84 -11.98 -23.83 -13.20
CA PHE A 84 -12.61 -23.64 -11.89
C PHE A 84 -14.10 -23.34 -12.03
N SER A 85 -14.93 -24.18 -11.41
CA SER A 85 -16.38 -23.97 -11.34
C SER A 85 -16.96 -24.19 -9.96
N GLN A 86 -17.96 -23.37 -9.63
CA GLN A 86 -18.80 -23.53 -8.46
C GLN A 86 -20.28 -23.36 -8.76
N GLU A 87 -21.11 -23.93 -7.89
CA GLU A 87 -22.56 -23.73 -7.95
C GLU A 87 -22.92 -22.26 -7.70
N ALA A 88 -23.94 -21.74 -8.39
CA ALA A 88 -24.41 -20.36 -8.22
C ALA A 88 -24.75 -19.96 -6.77
N LYS A 89 -25.07 -20.93 -5.89
CA LYS A 89 -25.30 -20.68 -4.46
C LYS A 89 -24.10 -20.02 -3.76
N TYR A 90 -22.88 -20.25 -4.24
CA TYR A 90 -21.67 -19.66 -3.65
C TYR A 90 -21.62 -18.14 -3.86
N ALA A 91 -22.21 -17.60 -4.93
CA ALA A 91 -22.40 -16.15 -5.08
C ALA A 91 -23.26 -15.57 -3.94
N SER A 92 -24.28 -16.30 -3.50
CA SER A 92 -25.09 -15.92 -2.33
C SER A 92 -24.28 -15.95 -1.04
N LEU A 93 -23.36 -16.91 -0.88
CA LEU A 93 -22.46 -16.96 0.27
C LEU A 93 -21.49 -15.77 0.27
N LEU A 94 -20.97 -15.37 -0.89
CA LEU A 94 -20.14 -14.17 -1.01
C LEU A 94 -20.92 -12.91 -0.58
N ALA A 95 -22.16 -12.74 -1.03
CA ALA A 95 -23.01 -11.62 -0.60
C ALA A 95 -23.28 -11.63 0.91
N LYS A 96 -23.61 -12.78 1.49
CA LYS A 96 -23.80 -12.95 2.94
C LYS A 96 -22.54 -12.68 3.75
N SER A 97 -21.37 -12.77 3.13
CA SER A 97 -20.07 -12.47 3.72
C SER A 97 -19.81 -10.95 3.82
N GLY A 98 -20.69 -10.12 3.25
CA GLY A 98 -20.56 -8.66 3.22
C GLY A 98 -19.68 -8.15 2.09
N ILE A 99 -19.35 -9.00 1.12
CA ILE A 99 -18.71 -8.56 -0.13
C ILE A 99 -19.70 -7.68 -0.88
N THR A 100 -19.18 -6.61 -1.47
CA THR A 100 -19.97 -5.65 -2.26
C THR A 100 -19.66 -5.75 -3.74
N HIS A 101 -18.39 -5.97 -4.06
CA HIS A 101 -17.88 -5.96 -5.43
C HIS A 101 -17.04 -7.21 -5.70
N VAL A 102 -17.21 -7.78 -6.88
CA VAL A 102 -16.47 -8.96 -7.33
C VAL A 102 -15.87 -8.68 -8.70
N SER A 103 -14.54 -8.71 -8.78
CA SER A 103 -13.84 -8.71 -10.05
C SER A 103 -13.78 -10.11 -10.63
N ILE A 104 -14.19 -10.20 -11.89
CA ILE A 104 -14.02 -11.37 -12.77
C ILE A 104 -13.17 -10.98 -13.98
N ALA A 105 -12.22 -10.06 -13.80
CA ALA A 105 -11.25 -9.71 -14.84
C ALA A 105 -9.98 -10.54 -14.65
N ASN A 106 -10.02 -11.84 -14.98
CA ASN A 106 -8.89 -12.76 -14.83
C ASN A 106 -8.89 -13.85 -15.91
N ASN A 107 -7.83 -14.67 -15.97
CA ASN A 107 -7.71 -15.74 -16.96
C ASN A 107 -8.77 -16.83 -16.83
N HIS A 108 -9.30 -17.08 -15.62
CA HIS A 108 -10.29 -18.13 -15.38
C HIS A 108 -11.75 -17.74 -15.64
N SER A 109 -11.98 -16.51 -16.10
CA SER A 109 -13.33 -15.99 -16.30
C SER A 109 -14.09 -16.68 -17.44
N TYR A 110 -13.37 -17.37 -18.33
CA TYR A 110 -13.92 -18.08 -19.49
C TYR A 110 -13.64 -19.58 -19.47
N ASP A 111 -13.26 -20.16 -18.34
CA ASP A 111 -13.00 -21.61 -18.21
C ASP A 111 -14.14 -22.47 -18.80
N TYR A 112 -15.37 -21.99 -18.70
CA TYR A 112 -16.58 -22.63 -19.24
C TYR A 112 -17.21 -21.82 -20.38
N TYR A 113 -16.34 -21.21 -21.19
CA TYR A 113 -16.67 -20.38 -22.34
C TYR A 113 -17.59 -19.19 -22.00
N GLU A 114 -18.24 -18.62 -23.01
CA GLU A 114 -19.11 -17.45 -22.87
C GLU A 114 -20.32 -17.71 -21.97
N GLU A 115 -20.87 -18.92 -22.00
CA GLU A 115 -22.01 -19.28 -21.15
C GLU A 115 -21.62 -19.33 -19.67
N GLY A 116 -20.47 -19.93 -19.32
CA GLY A 116 -19.97 -19.88 -17.94
C GLY A 116 -19.67 -18.47 -17.46
N PHE A 117 -19.17 -17.59 -18.34
CA PHE A 117 -18.99 -16.18 -18.02
C PHE A 117 -20.33 -15.47 -17.75
N LYS A 118 -21.34 -15.68 -18.60
CA LYS A 118 -22.69 -15.11 -18.42
C LYS A 118 -23.36 -15.62 -17.15
N ASP A 119 -23.31 -16.92 -16.89
CA ASP A 119 -23.83 -17.55 -15.68
C ASP A 119 -23.20 -16.91 -14.43
N THR A 120 -21.90 -16.64 -14.48
CA THR A 120 -21.15 -16.00 -13.38
C THR A 120 -21.63 -14.57 -13.14
N VAL A 121 -21.76 -13.76 -14.20
CA VAL A 121 -22.28 -12.39 -14.11
C VAL A 121 -23.71 -12.38 -13.58
N GLU A 122 -24.56 -13.29 -14.03
CA GLU A 122 -25.94 -13.42 -13.58
C GLU A 122 -26.01 -13.82 -12.10
N ALA A 123 -25.27 -14.85 -11.68
CA ALA A 123 -25.26 -15.32 -10.30
C ALA A 123 -24.81 -14.22 -9.31
N LEU A 124 -23.79 -13.43 -9.68
CA LEU A 124 -23.35 -12.28 -8.89
C LEU A 124 -24.43 -11.19 -8.84
N SER A 125 -24.97 -10.81 -9.99
CA SER A 125 -25.97 -9.73 -10.10
C SER A 125 -27.27 -10.04 -9.36
N GLN A 126 -27.75 -11.29 -9.43
CA GLN A 126 -28.94 -11.75 -8.69
C GLN A 126 -28.77 -11.67 -7.17
N ASN A 127 -27.53 -11.68 -6.68
CA ASN A 127 -27.20 -11.54 -5.25
C ASN A 127 -26.80 -10.11 -4.86
N ASN A 128 -27.06 -9.11 -5.71
CA ASN A 128 -26.71 -7.70 -5.51
C ASN A 128 -25.20 -7.47 -5.32
N LEU A 129 -24.37 -8.28 -5.97
CA LEU A 129 -22.93 -8.07 -6.04
C LEU A 129 -22.59 -7.30 -7.30
N ASP A 130 -21.86 -6.20 -7.13
CA ASP A 130 -21.43 -5.39 -8.24
C ASP A 130 -20.24 -6.05 -8.96
N VAL A 131 -20.44 -6.38 -10.23
CA VAL A 131 -19.42 -7.06 -11.03
C VAL A 131 -18.44 -6.05 -11.64
N LEU A 132 -17.14 -6.32 -11.51
CA LEU A 132 -16.05 -5.62 -12.19
C LEU A 132 -15.44 -6.54 -13.26
N GLY A 133 -14.98 -5.98 -14.38
CA GLY A 133 -14.35 -6.74 -15.47
C GLY A 133 -15.31 -7.21 -16.58
N ASN A 134 -16.63 -7.19 -16.32
CA ASN A 134 -17.66 -7.47 -17.33
C ASN A 134 -17.93 -6.28 -18.27
N THR A 135 -17.43 -5.09 -17.94
CA THR A 135 -17.46 -3.92 -18.81
C THR A 135 -16.08 -3.25 -18.83
N CYS A 136 -15.87 -2.36 -19.81
CA CYS A 136 -14.60 -1.64 -20.00
C CYS A 136 -14.58 -0.32 -19.22
N ASN A 137 -15.64 -0.03 -18.46
CA ASN A 137 -15.83 1.23 -17.76
C ASN A 137 -15.55 1.02 -16.26
N PRO A 138 -14.87 1.98 -15.61
CA PRO A 138 -14.75 1.95 -14.16
C PRO A 138 -16.10 2.07 -13.47
N LYS A 139 -16.24 1.42 -12.32
CA LYS A 139 -17.43 1.50 -11.47
C LYS A 139 -17.19 2.49 -10.33
N ILE A 140 -18.04 3.51 -10.22
CA ILE A 140 -17.93 4.55 -9.19
C ILE A 140 -18.62 4.07 -7.91
N LEU A 141 -17.87 4.08 -6.82
CA LEU A 141 -18.31 3.88 -5.45
C LEU A 141 -18.57 5.24 -4.81
N SER A 142 -19.66 5.37 -4.06
CA SER A 142 -20.05 6.65 -3.43
C SER A 142 -20.47 6.47 -1.97
N LYS A 143 -20.02 7.38 -1.11
CA LYS A 143 -20.47 7.52 0.28
C LYS A 143 -20.55 9.00 0.65
N GLY A 144 -21.78 9.51 0.75
CA GLY A 144 -21.98 10.94 0.89
C GLY A 144 -21.46 11.69 -0.34
N GLU A 145 -20.55 12.63 -0.13
CA GLU A 145 -19.91 13.40 -1.21
C GLU A 145 -18.65 12.74 -1.80
N TYR A 146 -18.10 11.72 -1.13
CA TYR A 146 -16.85 11.08 -1.54
C TYR A 146 -17.09 10.00 -2.56
N ASN A 147 -16.26 10.00 -3.60
CA ASN A 147 -16.35 9.08 -4.73
C ASN A 147 -14.99 8.42 -4.99
N CYS A 148 -15.00 7.18 -5.46
CA CYS A 148 -13.82 6.48 -5.92
C CYS A 148 -14.22 5.47 -6.99
N ALA A 149 -13.49 5.41 -8.11
CA ALA A 149 -13.78 4.48 -9.19
C ALA A 149 -12.85 3.27 -9.17
N ILE A 150 -13.36 2.10 -9.52
CA ILE A 150 -12.57 0.88 -9.66
C ILE A 150 -12.69 0.35 -11.09
N LEU A 151 -11.55 0.08 -11.73
CA LEU A 151 -11.47 -0.55 -13.04
C LEU A 151 -10.88 -1.95 -12.92
N GLY A 152 -11.65 -2.98 -13.29
CA GLY A 152 -11.16 -4.36 -13.41
C GLY A 152 -10.49 -4.60 -14.76
N ALA A 153 -9.31 -5.23 -14.78
CA ALA A 153 -8.60 -5.58 -16.02
C ALA A 153 -7.81 -6.89 -15.89
N SER A 154 -7.66 -7.62 -17.00
CA SER A 154 -6.77 -8.78 -17.09
C SER A 154 -5.75 -8.57 -18.20
N LEU A 155 -4.49 -8.94 -17.96
CA LEU A 155 -3.43 -9.02 -18.97
C LEU A 155 -2.82 -10.43 -19.04
N THR A 156 -3.51 -11.43 -18.50
CA THR A 156 -3.05 -12.84 -18.43
C THR A 156 -3.74 -13.73 -19.45
N THR A 157 -4.65 -13.17 -20.25
CA THR A 157 -5.37 -13.90 -21.29
C THR A 157 -5.54 -13.04 -22.53
N TYR A 158 -5.47 -13.69 -23.69
CA TYR A 158 -5.71 -13.07 -25.00
C TYR A 158 -7.17 -13.13 -25.44
N ASN A 159 -8.08 -13.57 -24.56
CA ASN A 159 -9.50 -13.63 -24.88
C ASN A 159 -10.06 -12.21 -25.09
N GLU A 160 -10.39 -11.88 -26.35
CA GLU A 160 -10.91 -10.55 -26.71
C GLU A 160 -12.33 -10.27 -26.19
N ASN A 161 -13.04 -11.32 -25.75
CA ASN A 161 -14.37 -11.20 -25.14
C ASN A 161 -14.30 -10.64 -23.71
N LEU A 162 -13.16 -10.75 -23.02
CA LEU A 162 -12.92 -9.94 -21.84
C LEU A 162 -12.75 -8.48 -22.24
N CYS A 163 -13.43 -7.59 -21.52
CA CYS A 163 -13.51 -6.21 -21.96
C CYS A 163 -12.14 -5.54 -22.02
N ILE A 164 -11.31 -5.74 -20.98
CA ILE A 164 -9.93 -5.27 -20.94
C ILE A 164 -8.99 -6.47 -20.82
N SER A 165 -8.53 -6.95 -21.96
CA SER A 165 -7.54 -8.04 -22.14
C SER A 165 -6.23 -7.59 -22.80
N SER A 166 -6.02 -6.28 -22.97
CA SER A 166 -4.77 -5.74 -23.55
C SER A 166 -4.39 -4.38 -22.98
N ILE A 167 -3.09 -4.08 -23.00
CA ILE A 167 -2.54 -2.79 -22.56
C ILE A 167 -3.19 -1.61 -23.31
N LYS A 168 -3.46 -1.77 -24.62
CA LYS A 168 -4.10 -0.73 -25.43
C LYS A 168 -5.51 -0.41 -24.94
N LYS A 169 -6.34 -1.44 -24.71
CA LYS A 169 -7.70 -1.26 -24.18
C LYS A 169 -7.64 -0.64 -22.78
N LEU A 170 -6.75 -1.13 -21.91
CA LEU A 170 -6.56 -0.61 -20.56
C LEU A 170 -6.24 0.89 -20.55
N LYS A 171 -5.19 1.30 -21.29
CA LYS A 171 -4.80 2.73 -21.38
C LYS A 171 -5.95 3.58 -21.93
N SER A 172 -6.68 3.08 -22.91
CA SER A 172 -7.82 3.80 -23.50
C SER A 172 -8.96 4.01 -22.49
N SER A 173 -9.30 2.99 -21.70
CA SER A 173 -10.31 3.09 -20.63
C SER A 173 -9.91 4.08 -19.54
N VAL A 174 -8.64 4.05 -19.10
CA VAL A 174 -8.10 5.01 -18.11
C VAL A 174 -8.20 6.44 -18.63
N ILE A 175 -7.71 6.69 -19.86
CA ILE A 175 -7.74 8.02 -20.48
C ILE A 175 -9.17 8.53 -20.62
N ASN A 176 -10.09 7.68 -21.11
CA ASN A 176 -11.48 8.08 -21.29
C ASN A 176 -12.14 8.42 -19.94
N PHE A 177 -11.89 7.61 -18.90
CA PHE A 177 -12.45 7.88 -17.58
C PHE A 177 -11.90 9.18 -16.98
N LYS A 178 -10.57 9.35 -16.91
CA LYS A 178 -9.98 10.55 -16.30
C LYS A 178 -10.27 11.82 -17.10
N LYS A 179 -10.57 11.73 -18.39
CA LYS A 179 -11.08 12.86 -19.18
C LYS A 179 -12.49 13.30 -18.75
N ASN A 180 -13.37 12.35 -18.43
CA ASN A 180 -14.77 12.62 -18.11
C ASN A 180 -15.00 12.84 -16.60
N HIS A 181 -14.10 12.32 -15.76
CA HIS A 181 -14.16 12.37 -14.29
C HIS A 181 -12.77 12.69 -13.69
N PRO A 182 -12.19 13.87 -14.01
CA PRO A 182 -10.83 14.21 -13.58
C PRO A 182 -10.66 14.26 -12.05
N GLU A 183 -11.72 14.60 -11.33
CA GLU A 183 -11.78 14.75 -9.87
C GLU A 183 -11.99 13.42 -9.11
N ILE A 184 -12.38 12.34 -9.79
CA ILE A 184 -12.65 11.07 -9.12
C ILE A 184 -11.36 10.24 -9.08
N PRO A 185 -10.88 9.82 -7.88
CA PRO A 185 -9.79 8.87 -7.77
C PRO A 185 -10.08 7.56 -8.48
N LEU A 186 -9.13 7.05 -9.26
CA LEU A 186 -9.26 5.81 -10.02
C LEU A 186 -8.31 4.74 -9.47
N VAL A 187 -8.89 3.66 -8.93
CA VAL A 187 -8.19 2.44 -8.55
C VAL A 187 -8.22 1.44 -9.69
N LEU A 188 -7.05 1.00 -10.14
CA LEU A 188 -6.92 -0.10 -11.08
C LEU A 188 -6.78 -1.42 -10.33
N TYR A 189 -7.73 -2.34 -10.54
CA TYR A 189 -7.75 -3.69 -9.98
C TYR A 189 -7.40 -4.69 -11.08
N ILE A 190 -6.13 -5.09 -11.16
CA ILE A 190 -5.53 -5.70 -12.35
C ILE A 190 -4.95 -7.09 -12.11
N HIS A 191 -5.26 -8.02 -13.00
CA HIS A 191 -4.77 -9.39 -12.99
C HIS A 191 -3.64 -9.53 -14.03
N TRP A 192 -2.39 -9.74 -13.60
CA TRP A 192 -1.19 -9.58 -14.46
C TRP A 192 0.08 -10.27 -13.92
N GLY A 193 1.14 -10.34 -14.74
CA GLY A 193 2.41 -10.92 -14.33
C GLY A 193 2.45 -12.42 -14.58
N LEU A 194 3.27 -13.14 -13.80
CA LEU A 194 3.49 -14.58 -13.92
C LEU A 194 3.23 -15.27 -12.58
N GLU A 195 2.61 -16.45 -12.63
CA GLU A 195 2.35 -17.28 -11.46
C GLU A 195 3.63 -17.60 -10.67
N LEU A 196 3.52 -17.57 -9.34
CA LEU A 196 4.56 -17.92 -8.37
C LEU A 196 5.83 -17.07 -8.44
N GLN A 197 5.84 -16.00 -9.21
CA GLN A 197 6.98 -15.09 -9.30
C GLN A 197 6.96 -14.08 -8.15
N TYR A 198 8.00 -14.09 -7.31
CA TYR A 198 8.06 -13.22 -6.11
C TYR A 198 8.40 -11.74 -6.38
N THR A 199 8.89 -11.43 -7.57
CA THR A 199 9.24 -10.06 -7.99
C THR A 199 8.49 -9.70 -9.26
N PRO A 200 7.89 -8.52 -9.36
CA PRO A 200 7.21 -8.12 -10.59
C PRO A 200 8.20 -8.01 -11.76
N GLU A 201 7.71 -8.36 -12.94
CA GLU A 201 8.46 -8.24 -14.19
C GLU A 201 8.77 -6.78 -14.52
N LYS A 202 9.83 -6.56 -15.31
CA LYS A 202 10.23 -5.21 -15.72
C LYS A 202 9.09 -4.46 -16.42
N TRP A 203 8.35 -5.14 -17.30
CA TRP A 203 7.23 -4.55 -18.03
C TRP A 203 6.07 -4.17 -17.09
N GLN A 204 5.85 -4.89 -15.98
CA GLN A 204 4.82 -4.53 -15.00
C GLN A 204 5.18 -3.18 -14.34
N LYS A 205 6.46 -2.98 -14.00
CA LYS A 205 6.95 -1.72 -13.43
C LYS A 205 6.86 -0.56 -14.41
N GLU A 206 7.28 -0.77 -15.66
CA GLU A 206 7.19 0.24 -16.73
C GLU A 206 5.73 0.61 -17.01
N LEU A 207 4.84 -0.38 -17.08
CA LEU A 207 3.41 -0.15 -17.28
C LEU A 207 2.76 0.55 -16.08
N ALA A 208 3.14 0.23 -14.84
CA ALA A 208 2.66 0.94 -13.65
C ALA A 208 3.00 2.43 -13.71
N VAL A 209 4.22 2.79 -14.12
CA VAL A 209 4.62 4.19 -14.33
C VAL A 209 3.76 4.85 -15.39
N ASP A 210 3.54 4.20 -16.53
CA ASP A 210 2.68 4.73 -17.59
C ASP A 210 1.26 4.98 -17.10
N LEU A 211 0.66 4.03 -16.36
CA LEU A 211 -0.71 4.12 -15.86
C LEU A 211 -0.88 5.21 -14.81
N VAL A 212 0.08 5.36 -13.90
CA VAL A 212 0.11 6.47 -12.93
C VAL A 212 0.21 7.81 -13.65
N ASN A 213 1.06 7.91 -14.68
CA ASN A 213 1.17 9.13 -15.49
C ASN A 213 -0.11 9.46 -16.28
N LEU A 214 -0.99 8.48 -16.52
CA LEU A 214 -2.31 8.67 -17.12
C LEU A 214 -3.40 9.08 -16.10
N GLY A 215 -3.04 9.19 -14.81
CA GLY A 215 -3.95 9.63 -13.74
C GLY A 215 -4.62 8.50 -12.96
N VAL A 216 -4.05 7.29 -12.94
CA VAL A 216 -4.44 6.24 -11.99
C VAL A 216 -3.93 6.62 -10.59
N ASP A 217 -4.80 6.49 -9.59
CA ASP A 217 -4.55 6.94 -8.21
C ASP A 217 -4.14 5.78 -7.28
N ALA A 218 -4.43 4.53 -7.64
CA ALA A 218 -3.85 3.32 -7.03
C ALA A 218 -3.85 2.14 -8.00
N ILE A 219 -2.88 1.24 -7.87
CA ILE A 219 -2.84 -0.04 -8.59
C ILE A 219 -2.82 -1.20 -7.60
N ILE A 220 -3.74 -2.14 -7.76
CA ILE A 220 -3.89 -3.33 -6.93
C ILE A 220 -3.85 -4.55 -7.84
N GLY A 221 -2.74 -5.27 -7.74
CA GLY A 221 -2.39 -6.40 -8.60
C GLY A 221 -2.76 -7.77 -8.03
N HIS A 222 -3.01 -8.69 -8.95
CA HIS A 222 -3.45 -10.08 -8.77
C HIS A 222 -2.76 -11.00 -9.78
N HIS A 223 -2.92 -12.32 -9.63
CA HIS A 223 -2.44 -13.42 -10.50
C HIS A 223 -1.22 -14.20 -10.00
N PRO A 224 -0.13 -13.57 -9.49
CA PRO A 224 1.05 -14.36 -9.11
C PRO A 224 0.79 -15.39 -8.00
N HIS A 225 -0.37 -15.34 -7.32
CA HIS A 225 -0.73 -16.17 -6.16
C HIS A 225 0.24 -16.07 -4.97
N VAL A 226 1.18 -15.12 -5.03
CA VAL A 226 2.16 -14.81 -4.00
C VAL A 226 2.22 -13.29 -3.86
N VAL A 227 2.50 -12.81 -2.65
CA VAL A 227 2.72 -11.38 -2.41
C VAL A 227 3.94 -10.92 -3.20
N GLN A 228 3.81 -9.78 -3.87
CA GLN A 228 4.92 -9.06 -4.51
C GLN A 228 5.19 -7.74 -3.79
N THR A 229 6.20 -7.02 -4.27
CA THR A 229 6.60 -5.73 -3.69
C THR A 229 5.50 -4.66 -3.78
N ILE A 230 5.68 -3.59 -3.00
CA ILE A 230 4.78 -2.44 -2.93
C ILE A 230 5.60 -1.19 -3.25
N ASP A 231 5.26 -0.44 -4.29
CA ASP A 231 5.96 0.81 -4.60
C ASP A 231 5.03 2.02 -4.43
N PHE A 232 5.62 3.21 -4.30
CA PHE A 232 4.91 4.47 -4.52
C PHE A 232 5.52 5.16 -5.73
N ILE A 233 4.77 5.22 -6.84
CA ILE A 233 5.18 5.89 -8.07
C ILE A 233 4.50 7.25 -8.09
N ASN A 234 5.25 8.36 -8.05
CA ASN A 234 4.68 9.71 -7.93
C ASN A 234 3.62 9.81 -6.79
N ASP A 235 3.92 9.20 -5.64
CA ASP A 235 3.04 9.14 -4.46
C ASP A 235 1.77 8.29 -4.61
N VAL A 236 1.60 7.62 -5.75
CA VAL A 236 0.53 6.64 -5.98
C VAL A 236 0.95 5.24 -5.52
N PRO A 237 0.18 4.56 -4.64
CA PRO A 237 0.48 3.21 -4.19
C PRO A 237 0.27 2.18 -5.30
N VAL A 238 1.26 1.30 -5.47
CA VAL A 238 1.26 0.20 -6.44
C VAL A 238 1.57 -1.10 -5.71
N PHE A 239 0.54 -1.93 -5.56
CA PHE A 239 0.66 -3.31 -5.09
C PHE A 239 0.73 -4.22 -6.31
N TYR A 240 1.86 -4.87 -6.57
CA TYR A 240 1.98 -5.69 -7.78
C TYR A 240 1.25 -7.03 -7.66
N SER A 241 1.12 -7.57 -6.45
CA SER A 241 0.29 -8.74 -6.14
C SER A 241 -0.03 -8.78 -4.65
N LEU A 242 -1.31 -8.95 -4.30
CA LEU A 242 -1.75 -9.16 -2.92
C LEU A 242 -1.59 -10.62 -2.43
N GLY A 243 -1.40 -11.58 -3.34
CA GLY A 243 -1.45 -13.01 -3.03
C GLY A 243 -2.89 -13.53 -2.93
N ASN A 244 -3.07 -14.68 -2.26
CA ASN A 244 -4.38 -15.35 -2.15
C ASN A 244 -5.15 -14.93 -0.90
N TYR A 245 -6.46 -14.75 -0.99
CA TYR A 245 -7.32 -14.60 0.19
C TYR A 245 -8.03 -15.90 0.57
N ILE A 246 -8.55 -16.65 -0.42
CA ILE A 246 -9.06 -18.01 -0.26
C ILE A 246 -8.61 -18.79 -1.48
N ALA A 247 -7.74 -19.79 -1.31
CA ALA A 247 -7.27 -20.62 -2.41
C ALA A 247 -6.64 -21.91 -1.87
N ASP A 248 -6.60 -22.96 -2.70
CA ASP A 248 -5.87 -24.22 -2.47
C ASP A 248 -4.33 -23.98 -2.50
N ALA A 249 -3.85 -23.16 -1.56
CA ALA A 249 -2.53 -22.57 -1.53
C ALA A 249 -1.49 -23.49 -0.87
N TYR A 250 -1.23 -24.66 -1.46
CA TYR A 250 -0.30 -25.67 -0.92
C TYR A 250 1.17 -25.45 -1.28
N LEU A 251 1.49 -24.49 -2.15
CA LEU A 251 2.86 -24.20 -2.58
C LEU A 251 3.58 -23.21 -1.65
N PRO A 252 4.92 -23.12 -1.70
CA PRO A 252 5.67 -22.20 -0.86
C PRO A 252 5.25 -20.73 -1.05
N ASN A 253 4.95 -20.06 0.06
CA ASN A 253 4.55 -18.65 0.15
C ASN A 253 3.19 -18.29 -0.47
N THR A 254 2.45 -19.23 -1.09
CA THR A 254 1.08 -18.95 -1.59
C THR A 254 0.07 -18.76 -0.46
N ASN A 255 0.45 -19.16 0.76
CA ASN A 255 -0.32 -18.98 1.98
C ASN A 255 -0.06 -17.63 2.68
N ILE A 256 0.78 -16.75 2.14
CA ILE A 256 1.00 -15.41 2.70
C ILE A 256 0.27 -14.42 1.81
N SER A 257 -0.43 -13.46 2.41
CA SER A 257 -1.24 -12.50 1.67
C SER A 257 -1.45 -11.20 2.43
N TYR A 258 -1.97 -10.20 1.73
CA TYR A 258 -2.36 -8.92 2.26
C TYR A 258 -3.84 -8.63 2.00
N THR A 259 -4.48 -8.00 2.98
CA THR A 259 -5.68 -7.19 2.71
C THR A 259 -5.30 -5.73 2.85
N ILE A 260 -5.85 -4.88 1.99
CA ILE A 260 -5.57 -3.45 1.99
C ILE A 260 -6.85 -2.64 2.12
N SER A 261 -6.83 -1.61 2.96
CA SER A 261 -7.92 -0.65 3.12
C SER A 261 -7.47 0.72 2.64
N LEU A 262 -8.24 1.32 1.75
CA LEU A 262 -8.05 2.70 1.29
C LEU A 262 -9.09 3.59 1.98
N LYS A 263 -8.63 4.71 2.53
CA LYS A 263 -9.51 5.82 2.95
C LYS A 263 -9.41 6.91 1.91
N VAL A 264 -10.55 7.33 1.39
CA VAL A 264 -10.67 8.22 0.23
C VAL A 264 -11.55 9.42 0.58
N THR A 265 -11.05 10.61 0.25
CA THR A 265 -11.83 11.84 0.21
C THR A 265 -11.90 12.37 -1.23
N ASP A 266 -11.19 13.45 -1.56
CA ASP A 266 -10.94 13.90 -2.95
C ASP A 266 -9.73 13.18 -3.58
N GLN A 267 -8.91 12.53 -2.74
CA GLN A 267 -7.78 11.70 -3.11
C GLN A 267 -7.70 10.47 -2.18
N ILE A 268 -6.72 9.59 -2.40
CA ILE A 268 -6.43 8.50 -1.47
C ILE A 268 -5.58 9.03 -0.33
N ASP A 269 -6.19 9.25 0.82
CA ASP A 269 -5.53 9.87 1.99
C ASP A 269 -4.72 8.88 2.82
N GLN A 270 -5.18 7.63 2.88
CA GLN A 270 -4.57 6.61 3.73
C GLN A 270 -4.64 5.23 3.09
N VAL A 271 -3.52 4.53 3.16
CA VAL A 271 -3.36 3.13 2.74
C VAL A 271 -3.03 2.29 3.97
N ASN A 272 -3.96 1.43 4.36
CA ASN A 272 -3.80 0.48 5.45
C ASN A 272 -3.51 -0.91 4.89
N LEU A 273 -2.52 -1.61 5.43
CA LEU A 273 -2.17 -2.98 5.08
C LEU A 273 -2.32 -3.88 6.30
N ILE A 274 -2.93 -5.05 6.10
CA ILE A 274 -3.07 -6.09 7.12
C ILE A 274 -2.46 -7.39 6.57
N PRO A 275 -1.37 -7.89 7.19
CA PRO A 275 -0.82 -9.20 6.86
C PRO A 275 -1.74 -10.33 7.31
N ILE A 276 -2.02 -11.25 6.39
CA ILE A 276 -2.75 -12.48 6.67
C ILE A 276 -1.95 -13.70 6.23
N GLU A 277 -2.28 -14.83 6.84
CA GLU A 277 -1.79 -16.14 6.44
C GLU A 277 -2.97 -17.07 6.20
N LEU A 278 -2.90 -17.90 5.16
CA LEU A 278 -3.89 -18.93 4.90
C LEU A 278 -3.56 -20.17 5.72
N LYS A 279 -4.53 -20.65 6.51
CA LYS A 279 -4.49 -21.96 7.15
C LYS A 279 -5.65 -22.77 6.63
N ARG A 280 -5.34 -23.96 6.08
CA ARG A 280 -6.32 -24.81 5.39
C ARG A 280 -7.13 -24.01 4.35
N TYR A 281 -6.45 -23.17 3.57
CA TYR A 281 -7.01 -22.39 2.47
C TYR A 281 -7.83 -21.15 2.85
N PHE A 282 -8.03 -20.87 4.15
CA PHE A 282 -8.80 -19.72 4.63
C PHE A 282 -7.92 -18.72 5.39
N PRO A 283 -8.28 -17.42 5.39
CA PRO A 283 -7.46 -16.35 5.93
C PRO A 283 -7.48 -16.29 7.46
N PHE A 284 -6.30 -16.10 8.05
CA PHE A 284 -6.09 -15.82 9.46
C PHE A 284 -5.23 -14.57 9.61
N HIS A 285 -5.56 -13.72 10.58
CA HIS A 285 -4.70 -12.59 10.92
C HIS A 285 -3.40 -13.10 11.52
N ILE A 286 -2.30 -12.56 11.03
CA ILE A 286 -0.99 -12.79 11.64
C ILE A 286 -0.95 -11.99 12.95
N ASN A 287 -0.49 -12.63 14.02
CA ASN A 287 -0.31 -11.98 15.31
C ASN A 287 0.65 -10.79 15.19
N LYS A 288 0.36 -9.70 15.91
CA LYS A 288 1.10 -8.42 15.82
C LYS A 288 2.63 -8.58 15.93
N ASP A 289 3.09 -9.46 16.81
CA ASP A 289 4.53 -9.71 17.04
C ASP A 289 5.21 -10.43 15.85
N GLN A 290 4.44 -11.12 15.02
CA GLN A 290 4.91 -11.81 13.82
C GLN A 290 4.79 -10.95 12.56
N GLN A 291 3.87 -9.97 12.53
CA GLN A 291 3.60 -9.15 11.33
C GLN A 291 4.86 -8.47 10.78
N LEU A 292 5.78 -8.02 11.65
CA LEU A 292 7.01 -7.36 11.22
C LEU A 292 7.90 -8.25 10.35
N SER A 293 8.00 -9.55 10.64
CA SER A 293 8.85 -10.47 9.85
C SER A 293 8.30 -10.66 8.45
N TYR A 294 6.97 -10.77 8.32
CA TYR A 294 6.27 -10.85 7.04
C TYR A 294 6.42 -9.55 6.25
N LEU A 295 6.11 -8.41 6.88
CA LEU A 295 6.16 -7.11 6.21
C LEU A 295 7.57 -6.78 5.70
N LYS A 296 8.59 -7.07 6.52
CA LYS A 296 10.01 -6.91 6.15
C LYS A 296 10.35 -7.60 4.82
N LYS A 297 9.90 -8.85 4.63
CA LYS A 297 10.26 -9.66 3.47
C LYS A 297 9.84 -9.03 2.15
N TYR A 298 8.70 -8.33 2.12
CA TYR A 298 8.13 -7.80 0.88
C TYR A 298 8.38 -6.29 0.73
N LEU A 299 8.46 -5.55 1.84
CA LEU A 299 8.94 -4.17 1.81
C LEU A 299 10.42 -4.08 1.41
N SER A 300 11.28 -5.09 1.63
CA SER A 300 12.69 -4.98 1.21
C SER A 300 12.86 -4.78 -0.30
N PHE A 301 11.90 -5.22 -1.11
CA PHE A 301 11.95 -5.01 -2.55
C PHE A 301 11.31 -3.69 -3.00
N SER A 302 10.71 -2.96 -2.04
CA SER A 302 10.03 -1.70 -2.23
C SER A 302 11.01 -0.53 -2.20
N ASN A 303 10.78 0.48 -3.02
CA ASN A 303 11.61 1.68 -3.00
C ASN A 303 10.93 2.84 -2.26
N GLY A 304 11.53 3.28 -1.16
CA GLY A 304 11.15 4.52 -0.49
C GLY A 304 9.79 4.44 0.21
N VAL A 305 9.44 3.28 0.74
CA VAL A 305 8.20 3.04 1.48
C VAL A 305 8.45 3.03 2.97
N CYS A 306 7.54 3.64 3.73
CA CYS A 306 7.50 3.54 5.18
C CYS A 306 6.16 2.96 5.64
N ALA A 307 6.23 2.01 6.56
CA ALA A 307 5.07 1.44 7.23
C ALA A 307 5.05 1.86 8.70
N LEU A 308 3.93 2.42 9.14
CA LEU A 308 3.70 2.85 10.52
C LEU A 308 2.76 1.84 11.18
N GLN A 309 3.19 1.26 12.30
CA GLN A 309 2.36 0.30 13.03
C GLN A 309 1.26 1.04 13.80
N ASN A 310 -0.01 0.69 13.58
CA ASN A 310 -1.11 1.16 14.41
C ASN A 310 -1.65 0.00 15.28
N LYS A 311 -2.86 0.14 15.87
CA LYS A 311 -3.44 -0.90 16.72
C LYS A 311 -3.75 -2.20 15.96
N GLU A 312 -4.23 -2.11 14.72
CA GLU A 312 -4.86 -3.23 13.99
C GLU A 312 -4.27 -3.48 12.59
N SER A 313 -3.49 -2.55 12.06
CA SER A 313 -2.93 -2.55 10.70
C SER A 313 -1.62 -1.75 10.61
N TRP A 314 -1.10 -1.65 9.39
CA TRP A 314 0.07 -0.85 9.05
C TRP A 314 -0.32 0.25 8.06
N ILE A 315 -0.03 1.50 8.40
CA ILE A 315 -0.25 2.62 7.48
C ILE A 315 0.98 2.72 6.56
N LEU A 316 0.78 2.65 5.26
CA LEU A 316 1.84 2.80 4.27
C LEU A 316 1.89 4.22 3.74
N LYS A 317 3.10 4.79 3.65
CA LYS A 317 3.36 6.12 3.09
C LYS A 317 4.66 6.12 2.27
N PRO A 318 4.79 7.00 1.26
CA PRO A 318 6.09 7.36 0.73
C PRO A 318 6.96 7.89 1.88
N LEU A 319 8.20 7.43 2.00
CA LEU A 319 9.10 7.79 3.08
C LEU A 319 9.28 9.32 3.19
N LYS A 320 9.34 10.01 2.05
CA LYS A 320 9.45 11.48 1.99
C LYS A 320 8.23 12.23 2.56
N MET A 321 7.08 11.56 2.72
CA MET A 321 5.82 12.13 3.24
C MET A 321 5.54 11.72 4.70
N VAL A 322 6.44 10.98 5.34
CA VAL A 322 6.23 10.52 6.73
C VAL A 322 6.40 11.69 7.69
N ASP A 323 5.35 12.02 8.44
CA ASP A 323 5.50 12.86 9.64
C ASP A 323 5.92 11.98 10.81
N PHE A 324 7.18 12.11 11.21
CA PHE A 324 7.72 11.37 12.36
C PHE A 324 7.13 11.84 13.71
N LYS A 325 6.24 12.83 13.76
CA LYS A 325 5.47 13.19 14.96
C LYS A 325 4.23 12.32 15.16
N GLU A 326 3.79 11.62 14.13
CA GLU A 326 2.61 10.73 14.18
C GLU A 326 2.73 9.72 15.32
N GLU A 327 1.61 9.47 16.01
CA GLU A 327 1.58 8.51 17.10
C GLU A 327 1.64 7.08 16.55
N THR A 328 2.80 6.45 16.66
CA THR A 328 3.00 5.03 16.34
C THR A 328 4.02 4.41 17.27
N THR A 329 3.91 3.10 17.46
CA THR A 329 4.89 2.30 18.21
C THR A 329 6.14 1.98 17.39
N LEU A 330 6.04 1.98 16.06
CA LEU A 330 7.10 1.52 15.17
C LEU A 330 6.94 2.10 13.77
N TRP A 331 7.98 2.80 13.29
CA TRP A 331 8.16 3.08 11.86
C TRP A 331 9.09 2.03 11.27
N VAL A 332 8.77 1.52 10.10
CA VAL A 332 9.56 0.55 9.34
C VAL A 332 9.79 1.11 7.96
N SER A 333 11.04 1.20 7.53
CA SER A 333 11.40 1.69 6.19
C SER A 333 12.43 0.78 5.57
N THR A 334 12.40 0.67 4.25
CA THR A 334 13.26 -0.23 3.49
C THR A 334 13.87 0.48 2.29
N LYS A 335 15.10 0.08 1.96
CA LYS A 335 15.78 0.43 0.72
C LYS A 335 16.72 -0.71 0.36
N ASP A 336 16.44 -1.40 -0.74
CA ASP A 336 17.19 -2.57 -1.19
C ASP A 336 17.29 -3.63 -0.08
N THR A 337 18.49 -4.09 0.26
CA THR A 337 18.67 -5.12 1.31
C THR A 337 18.60 -4.57 2.73
N ILE A 338 18.50 -3.25 2.91
CA ILE A 338 18.46 -2.60 4.20
C ILE A 338 17.02 -2.40 4.63
N TYR A 339 16.71 -2.80 5.86
CA TYR A 339 15.50 -2.35 6.54
C TYR A 339 15.87 -1.70 7.87
N SER A 340 15.22 -0.58 8.14
CA SER A 340 15.39 0.17 9.37
C SER A 340 14.09 0.21 10.14
N THR A 341 14.20 0.23 11.46
CA THR A 341 13.09 0.52 12.35
C THR A 341 13.41 1.76 13.17
N ILE A 342 12.39 2.59 13.40
CA ILE A 342 12.46 3.64 14.41
C ILE A 342 11.42 3.30 15.47
N LYS A 343 11.86 3.25 16.73
CA LYS A 343 10.98 2.99 17.88
C LYS A 343 11.03 4.16 18.84
N LYS A 344 9.86 4.62 19.28
CA LYS A 344 9.73 5.59 20.38
C LYS A 344 9.81 4.82 21.71
N MET A 345 10.82 5.13 22.51
CA MET A 345 11.01 4.54 23.85
C MET A 345 10.04 5.18 24.86
N GLN A 346 9.86 4.55 26.02
CA GLN A 346 9.05 5.13 27.11
C GLN A 346 9.57 6.49 27.58
N SER A 347 10.87 6.75 27.45
CA SER A 347 11.49 8.05 27.72
C SER A 347 11.11 9.14 26.70
N GLY A 348 10.39 8.80 25.63
CA GLY A 348 10.13 9.68 24.49
C GLY A 348 11.26 9.72 23.46
N GLN A 349 12.46 9.24 23.80
CA GLN A 349 13.58 9.16 22.87
C GLN A 349 13.28 8.20 21.72
N LYS A 350 13.64 8.59 20.50
CA LYS A 350 13.58 7.71 19.33
C LYS A 350 14.89 6.96 19.14
N VAL A 351 14.79 5.71 18.73
CA VAL A 351 15.93 4.83 18.49
C VAL A 351 15.82 4.29 17.09
N LEU A 352 16.86 4.52 16.26
CA LEU A 352 16.99 3.93 14.94
C LEU A 352 17.73 2.61 15.07
N THR A 353 17.17 1.54 14.51
CA THR A 353 17.85 0.25 14.36
C THR A 353 17.90 -0.13 12.90
N VAL A 354 19.10 -0.44 12.42
CA VAL A 354 19.36 -0.88 11.05
C VAL A 354 19.67 -2.36 11.09
N HIS A 355 19.02 -3.08 10.18
CA HIS A 355 19.11 -4.52 10.11
C HIS A 355 19.47 -4.93 8.68
N THR A 356 20.30 -5.96 8.55
CA THR A 356 20.61 -6.58 7.26
C THR A 356 20.49 -8.10 7.34
N PRO A 357 20.27 -8.77 6.19
CA PRO A 357 20.29 -10.23 6.14
C PRO A 357 21.61 -10.77 6.71
N ASN A 358 21.53 -11.75 7.61
CA ASN A 358 22.69 -12.50 8.13
C ASN A 358 23.72 -11.67 8.94
N SER A 359 23.30 -10.58 9.58
CA SER A 359 24.17 -9.80 10.49
C SER A 359 23.45 -9.37 11.78
N ARG A 360 24.23 -8.89 12.76
CA ARG A 360 23.66 -8.27 13.97
C ARG A 360 23.06 -6.91 13.61
N SER A 361 21.89 -6.62 14.17
CA SER A 361 21.28 -5.29 14.08
C SER A 361 22.16 -4.25 14.79
N ASN A 362 22.22 -3.05 14.24
CA ASN A 362 22.94 -1.92 14.81
C ASN A 362 21.96 -0.82 15.21
N THR A 363 22.15 -0.26 16.39
CA THR A 363 21.20 0.66 17.00
C THR A 363 21.87 1.96 17.40
N VAL A 364 21.25 3.09 17.05
CA VAL A 364 21.68 4.44 17.45
C VAL A 364 20.52 5.21 18.08
N GLY A 365 20.79 5.86 19.21
CA GLY A 365 19.85 6.79 19.82
C GLY A 365 19.77 8.08 19.02
N LEU A 366 18.56 8.55 18.74
CA LEU A 366 18.32 9.84 18.10
C LEU A 366 18.06 10.88 19.19
N PHE A 367 18.94 11.88 19.28
CA PHE A 367 18.86 12.96 20.25
C PHE A 367 18.28 14.21 19.59
N GLY A 368 17.04 14.54 19.94
CA GLY A 368 16.24 15.60 19.32
C GLY A 368 15.01 15.07 18.61
N GLU A 369 14.30 15.94 17.89
CA GLU A 369 13.10 15.60 17.15
C GLU A 369 13.44 15.19 15.71
N LEU A 370 13.30 13.90 15.39
CA LEU A 370 13.37 13.43 14.00
C LEU A 370 12.24 14.05 13.18
N SER A 371 12.59 14.65 12.05
CA SER A 371 11.70 15.40 11.18
C SER A 371 11.73 14.96 9.71
N GLU A 372 12.77 14.22 9.29
CA GLU A 372 12.96 13.83 7.90
C GLU A 372 13.94 12.65 7.81
N MET A 373 13.76 11.75 6.85
CA MET A 373 14.63 10.58 6.65
C MET A 373 14.72 10.23 5.17
N HIS A 374 15.93 9.92 4.70
CA HIS A 374 16.20 9.48 3.33
C HIS A 374 17.25 8.37 3.30
N PHE A 375 17.27 7.60 2.21
CA PHE A 375 18.30 6.62 1.90
C PHE A 375 19.01 7.00 0.59
N SER A 376 20.34 7.09 0.63
CA SER A 376 21.16 7.34 -0.56
C SER A 376 22.61 7.00 -0.27
N ASP A 377 23.35 6.55 -1.28
CA ASP A 377 24.82 6.49 -1.27
C ASP A 377 25.36 7.91 -1.46
N ILE A 378 25.39 8.71 -0.40
CA ILE A 378 25.62 10.16 -0.53
C ILE A 378 27.10 10.49 -0.74
N ASP A 379 27.99 9.63 -0.27
CA ASP A 379 29.44 9.76 -0.46
C ASP A 379 29.95 9.06 -1.72
N ASN A 380 29.08 8.40 -2.49
CA ASN A 380 29.37 7.74 -3.76
C ASN A 380 30.34 6.56 -3.64
N ASN A 381 30.30 5.84 -2.52
CA ASN A 381 31.16 4.69 -2.24
C ASN A 381 30.50 3.34 -2.62
N GLY A 382 29.25 3.35 -3.10
CA GLY A 382 28.46 2.17 -3.45
C GLY A 382 27.67 1.56 -2.29
N ILE A 383 27.67 2.18 -1.11
CA ILE A 383 26.98 1.74 0.11
C ILE A 383 25.86 2.73 0.41
N ILE A 384 24.67 2.22 0.75
CA ILE A 384 23.53 3.06 1.10
C ILE A 384 23.75 3.67 2.49
N ASP A 385 23.65 5.00 2.56
CA ASP A 385 23.63 5.75 3.81
C ASP A 385 22.21 6.13 4.23
N ILE A 386 22.05 6.39 5.52
CA ILE A 386 20.82 6.86 6.14
C ILE A 386 21.00 8.33 6.53
N LEU A 387 20.23 9.20 5.89
CA LEU A 387 20.26 10.63 6.11
C LEU A 387 19.05 11.02 6.98
N LEU A 388 19.28 11.66 8.12
CA LEU A 388 18.25 12.02 9.09
C LEU A 388 18.25 13.53 9.35
N GLY A 389 17.10 14.18 9.20
CA GLY A 389 16.87 15.54 9.67
C GLY A 389 16.41 15.54 11.12
N ILE A 390 17.26 15.97 12.06
CA ILE A 390 16.96 16.00 13.49
C ILE A 390 16.98 17.44 13.98
N LYS A 391 15.85 17.92 14.50
CA LYS A 391 15.78 19.21 15.20
C LYS A 391 16.38 19.05 16.59
N LYS A 392 17.48 19.77 16.84
CA LYS A 392 18.20 19.73 18.11
C LYS A 392 19.07 20.98 18.30
N LYS A 393 19.42 21.24 19.56
CA LYS A 393 20.48 22.16 19.95
C LYS A 393 21.84 21.46 19.90
N VAL A 394 22.91 22.20 19.62
CA VAL A 394 24.28 21.70 19.70
C VAL A 394 25.15 22.64 20.52
N HIS A 395 26.29 22.17 21.00
CA HIS A 395 27.14 22.93 21.92
C HIS A 395 27.46 24.35 21.44
N PHE A 396 27.79 24.50 20.15
CA PHE A 396 28.17 25.78 19.54
C PHE A 396 27.00 26.59 18.93
N ASP A 397 25.78 26.03 18.90
CA ASP A 397 24.57 26.70 18.42
C ASP A 397 23.37 26.20 19.22
N GLN A 398 22.95 27.03 20.18
CA GLN A 398 21.90 26.71 21.15
C GLN A 398 20.48 26.94 20.60
N GLU A 399 20.35 27.39 19.34
CA GLU A 399 19.07 27.46 18.65
C GLU A 399 18.65 26.06 18.17
N GLU A 400 17.37 25.76 18.35
CA GLU A 400 16.81 24.49 17.88
C GLU A 400 16.59 24.55 16.37
N LYS A 401 17.44 23.85 15.63
CA LYS A 401 17.49 23.86 14.17
C LYS A 401 17.53 22.44 13.63
N LYS A 402 17.03 22.25 12.41
CA LYS A 402 17.17 20.96 11.69
C LYS A 402 18.64 20.76 11.37
N ARG A 403 19.22 19.68 11.91
CA ARG A 403 20.59 19.24 11.64
C ARG A 403 20.53 17.92 10.91
N LEU A 404 21.34 17.78 9.87
CA LEU A 404 21.41 16.54 9.14
C LEU A 404 22.45 15.62 9.84
N ASN A 405 22.01 14.40 10.16
CA ASN A 405 22.84 13.33 10.70
C ASN A 405 22.87 12.21 9.66
N ILE A 406 24.06 11.82 9.22
CA ILE A 406 24.26 10.78 8.21
C ILE A 406 24.99 9.61 8.85
N TYR A 407 24.43 8.43 8.67
CA TYR A 407 25.01 7.18 9.13
C TYR A 407 25.27 6.29 7.93
N SER A 408 26.51 5.84 7.78
CA SER A 408 26.87 4.84 6.79
C SER A 408 26.80 3.45 7.40
N TYR A 409 26.27 2.49 6.62
CA TYR A 409 26.23 1.10 7.00
C TYR A 409 27.36 0.30 6.32
N LYS A 410 28.57 0.42 6.85
CA LYS A 410 29.77 -0.26 6.33
C LYS A 410 30.17 -1.42 7.24
N GLU A 411 30.62 -2.54 6.65
CA GLU A 411 31.16 -3.69 7.39
C GLU A 411 30.24 -4.23 8.51
N LYS A 412 28.92 -4.26 8.24
CA LYS A 412 27.90 -4.70 9.21
C LYS A 412 27.81 -3.82 10.46
N ARG A 413 28.28 -2.57 10.40
CA ARG A 413 28.20 -1.58 11.48
C ARG A 413 27.58 -0.28 11.00
N LEU A 414 26.70 0.27 11.81
CA LEU A 414 26.17 1.62 11.60
C LEU A 414 27.15 2.60 12.23
N SER A 415 27.78 3.43 11.41
CA SER A 415 28.77 4.41 11.85
C SER A 415 28.37 5.81 11.43
N PRO A 416 28.59 6.83 12.28
CA PRO A 416 28.33 8.21 11.89
C PRO A 416 29.30 8.60 10.78
N LEU A 417 28.75 8.95 9.62
CA LEU A 417 29.50 9.51 8.49
C LEU A 417 29.57 11.03 8.63
N TRP A 418 28.47 11.66 9.05
CA TRP A 418 28.41 13.11 9.27
C TRP A 418 27.41 13.45 10.37
N LEU A 419 27.84 14.16 11.40
CA LEU A 419 26.97 14.68 12.46
C LEU A 419 27.03 16.21 12.51
N GLY A 420 27.28 16.82 11.35
CA GLY A 420 27.57 18.25 11.22
C GLY A 420 26.31 19.12 11.23
N THR A 421 26.52 20.41 11.46
CA THR A 421 25.45 21.39 11.64
C THR A 421 25.50 22.57 10.67
N LYS A 422 26.51 22.63 9.80
CA LYS A 422 26.80 23.85 9.05
C LYS A 422 26.63 23.66 7.55
N PHE A 423 25.45 24.06 7.09
CA PHE A 423 25.22 24.51 5.72
C PHE A 423 25.35 26.04 5.70
N ILE A 424 25.08 26.68 4.55
CA ILE A 424 25.23 28.13 4.43
C ILE A 424 24.17 28.84 5.27
N ASP A 425 22.93 28.39 5.18
CA ASP A 425 21.77 28.88 5.93
C ASP A 425 21.06 27.71 6.65
N ASP A 426 19.97 27.98 7.38
CA ASP A 426 19.27 26.97 8.15
C ASP A 426 18.48 26.03 7.23
N VAL A 427 18.71 24.71 7.35
CA VAL A 427 18.07 23.71 6.47
C VAL A 427 16.58 23.59 6.81
N ASP A 428 15.73 23.86 5.82
CA ASP A 428 14.28 23.62 5.87
C ASP A 428 13.95 22.18 5.43
N SER A 429 14.55 21.71 4.33
CA SER A 429 14.44 20.33 3.85
C SER A 429 15.67 19.92 3.04
N PHE A 430 15.84 18.62 2.82
CA PHE A 430 16.91 18.10 1.98
C PHE A 430 16.48 16.86 1.20
N SER A 431 17.06 16.64 0.04
CA SER A 431 16.77 15.46 -0.76
C SER A 431 18.05 15.01 -1.47
N PRO A 432 18.43 13.72 -1.36
CA PRO A 432 19.46 13.18 -2.20
C PRO A 432 18.93 13.00 -3.62
N TYR A 433 19.77 13.27 -4.62
CA TYR A 433 19.44 12.97 -6.01
C TYR A 433 20.68 12.55 -6.80
N THR A 434 20.46 11.74 -7.84
CA THR A 434 21.53 11.23 -8.71
C THR A 434 21.57 11.99 -10.02
N LYS A 435 22.75 12.46 -10.43
CA LYS A 435 23.01 13.06 -11.74
C LYS A 435 24.34 12.58 -12.29
N ASN A 436 24.36 12.12 -13.53
CA ASN A 436 25.57 11.62 -14.20
C ASN A 436 26.31 10.54 -13.38
N ARG A 437 25.57 9.61 -12.76
CA ARG A 437 26.08 8.56 -11.85
C ARG A 437 26.65 9.03 -10.52
N TYR A 438 26.55 10.32 -10.20
CA TYR A 438 26.94 10.86 -8.90
C TYR A 438 25.72 11.30 -8.09
N ASN A 439 25.73 10.99 -6.81
CA ASN A 439 24.76 11.44 -5.84
C ASN A 439 25.18 12.78 -5.25
N TYR A 440 24.19 13.67 -5.12
CA TYR A 440 24.31 15.01 -4.58
C TYR A 440 23.25 15.20 -3.49
N LEU A 441 23.51 16.13 -2.57
CA LEU A 441 22.53 16.60 -1.62
C LEU A 441 21.95 17.92 -2.10
N GLN A 442 20.67 17.95 -2.41
CA GLN A 442 19.94 19.21 -2.58
C GLN A 442 19.35 19.62 -1.24
N THR A 443 19.48 20.90 -0.88
CA THR A 443 18.84 21.48 0.31
C THR A 443 17.96 22.64 -0.11
N ILE A 444 16.89 22.84 0.66
CA ILE A 444 16.19 24.12 0.75
C ILE A 444 16.62 24.75 2.08
N GLU A 445 17.25 25.91 2.03
CA GLU A 445 17.77 26.61 3.22
C GLU A 445 17.10 27.97 3.37
N VAL A 446 16.90 28.42 4.60
CA VAL A 446 16.23 29.68 4.94
C VAL A 446 17.25 30.63 5.55
N ASP A 447 17.50 31.76 4.88
CA ASP A 447 18.41 32.77 5.40
C ASP A 447 17.81 33.57 6.58
N LYS A 448 18.62 34.42 7.19
CA LYS A 448 18.19 35.27 8.33
C LYS A 448 17.03 36.23 8.02
N LYS A 449 16.72 36.47 6.74
CA LYS A 449 15.59 37.30 6.29
C LYS A 449 14.36 36.46 5.95
N GLY A 450 14.42 35.14 6.15
CA GLY A 450 13.34 34.20 5.83
C GLY A 450 13.28 33.81 4.35
N LYS A 451 14.27 34.18 3.52
CA LYS A 451 14.27 33.83 2.10
C LYS A 451 14.79 32.41 1.92
N LYS A 452 14.04 31.61 1.13
CA LYS A 452 14.44 30.25 0.76
C LYS A 452 15.45 30.26 -0.39
N HIS A 453 16.50 29.46 -0.25
CA HIS A 453 17.54 29.23 -1.24
C HIS A 453 17.66 27.74 -1.50
N GLN A 454 17.59 27.34 -2.77
CA GLN A 454 17.94 25.98 -3.16
C GLN A 454 19.46 25.90 -3.36
N ARG A 455 20.10 24.92 -2.72
CA ARG A 455 21.54 24.70 -2.83
C ARG A 455 21.83 23.24 -3.12
N ILE A 456 22.95 23.00 -3.79
CA ILE A 456 23.39 21.67 -4.17
C ILE A 456 24.79 21.46 -3.62
N TYR A 457 24.97 20.37 -2.90
CA TYR A 457 26.23 19.97 -2.32
C TYR A 457 26.68 18.63 -2.87
N LYS A 458 27.99 18.48 -3.00
CA LYS A 458 28.66 17.21 -3.28
C LYS A 458 29.39 16.77 -2.02
N TRP A 459 29.43 15.46 -1.78
CA TRP A 459 30.34 14.92 -0.77
C TRP A 459 31.80 15.17 -1.16
N ASP A 460 32.60 15.63 -0.21
CA ASP A 460 34.01 15.99 -0.34
C ASP A 460 34.78 15.52 0.90
N ASP A 461 35.28 14.29 0.83
CA ASP A 461 35.99 13.53 1.87
C ASP A 461 35.29 13.40 3.24
N PHE A 462 35.20 14.49 4.00
CA PHE A 462 34.68 14.51 5.37
C PHE A 462 33.40 15.35 5.53
N GLY A 463 32.81 15.85 4.45
CA GLY A 463 31.56 16.61 4.51
C GLY A 463 31.03 17.05 3.16
N PHE A 464 30.29 18.16 3.16
CA PHE A 464 29.61 18.70 1.99
C PHE A 464 30.30 19.95 1.47
N ALA A 465 30.70 19.94 0.20
CA ALA A 465 31.16 21.11 -0.53
C ALA A 465 30.02 21.66 -1.39
N LEU A 466 29.76 22.97 -1.32
CA LEU A 466 28.79 23.63 -2.19
C LEU A 466 29.26 23.48 -3.64
N THR A 467 28.37 22.99 -4.51
CA THR A 467 28.65 22.98 -5.95
C THR A 467 28.42 24.38 -6.51
N ASN A 468 29.43 24.94 -7.18
CA ASN A 468 29.28 26.17 -7.94
C ASN A 468 28.46 25.87 -9.20
N LYS A 469 27.13 25.94 -9.11
CA LYS A 469 26.25 25.95 -10.28
C LYS A 469 25.20 27.03 -10.14
#